data_AF-A0A9E3JM99-F1
#
_entry.id   AF-A0A9E3JM99-F1
#
_cell.length_a   1.000
_cell.length_b   1.000
_cell.length_c   1.000
_cell.angle_alpha   90.00
_cell.angle_beta   90.00
_cell.angle_gamma   90.00
#
_symmetry.space_group_name_H-M   'P 1'
#
loop_
_entity.id
_entity.type
_entity.pdbx_description
1 polymer ?
#
loop_
_entity_poly.entity_id
_entity_poly.type
_entity_poly.pdbx_seq_one_letter_code
_entity_poly.pdbx_strand_id
1 'polypeptide(L)'
;MDEHSLLATTVRDTLVNIAGVSGTAAKHLRPGQSLSADLGLDEVDLDVLAGCQCRLGDRLRRDRGITRLGADELRDGTVADVVRLTLRRALGRRLDPAGVRELIVLAQSGLRGAGNSVSG
;
A
#
# COMPACT_ATOMS: atom_id res chain seq x y z
N MET A 1 11.72 13.70 9.21
CA MET A 1 11.48 12.56 8.32
C MET A 1 11.75 13.04 6.91
N ASP A 2 12.77 12.47 6.27
CA ASP A 2 13.06 12.73 4.86
C ASP A 2 11.93 12.16 3.97
N GLU A 3 11.81 12.71 2.76
CA GLU A 3 10.77 12.33 1.81
C GLU A 3 10.82 10.85 1.45
N HIS A 4 12.03 10.30 1.29
CA HIS A 4 12.22 8.91 0.92
C HIS A 4 11.72 7.97 2.02
N SER A 5 11.98 8.29 3.29
CA SER A 5 11.44 7.59 4.46
C SER A 5 9.91 7.67 4.55
N LEU A 6 9.31 8.83 4.21
CA LEU A 6 7.86 8.99 4.12
C LEU A 6 7.25 8.07 3.05
N LEU A 7 7.84 8.05 1.86
CA LEU A 7 7.39 7.19 0.76
C LEU A 7 7.48 5.71 1.14
N ALA A 8 8.63 5.27 1.66
CA ALA A 8 8.84 3.88 2.07
C ALA A 8 7.86 3.45 3.18
N THR A 9 7.62 4.31 4.17
CA THR A 9 6.63 4.06 5.23
C THR A 9 5.21 3.97 4.67
N THR A 10 4.83 4.88 3.76
CA THR A 10 3.50 4.86 3.13
C THR A 10 3.28 3.60 2.31
N VAL A 11 4.29 3.17 1.54
CA VAL A 11 4.24 1.92 0.79
C VAL A 11 4.13 0.73 1.73
N ARG A 12 4.92 0.69 2.81
CA ARG A 12 4.83 -0.35 3.84
C ARG A 12 3.42 -0.44 4.44
N ASP A 13 2.84 0.67 4.86
CA ASP A 13 1.50 0.69 5.46
C ASP A 13 0.44 0.25 4.45
N THR A 14 0.60 0.64 3.18
CA THR A 14 -0.27 0.16 2.09
C THR A 14 -0.19 -1.36 1.92
N LEU A 15 1.02 -1.93 1.93
CA LEU A 15 1.22 -3.38 1.84
C LEU A 15 0.65 -4.11 3.06
N VAL A 16 0.76 -3.54 4.26
CA VAL A 16 0.15 -4.08 5.48
C VAL A 16 -1.38 -4.06 5.39
N ASN A 17 -1.98 -3.00 4.85
CA ASN A 17 -3.42 -2.94 4.63
C ASN A 17 -3.89 -4.02 3.66
N ILE A 18 -3.20 -4.19 2.51
CA ILE A 18 -3.52 -5.26 1.53
C ILE A 18 -3.39 -6.63 2.19
N ALA A 19 -2.33 -6.84 2.97
CA ALA A 19 -2.11 -8.09 3.69
C ALA A 19 -3.21 -8.39 4.72
N GLY A 20 -3.66 -7.37 5.45
CA GLY A 20 -4.71 -7.50 6.46
C GLY A 20 -6.06 -7.92 5.88
N VAL A 21 -6.36 -7.52 4.63
CA VAL A 21 -7.61 -7.91 3.96
C VAL A 21 -7.47 -9.24 3.23
N SER A 22 -6.37 -9.45 2.49
CA SER A 22 -6.18 -10.67 1.66
C SER A 22 -5.70 -11.92 2.42
N GLY A 23 -5.29 -11.79 3.69
CA GLY A 23 -4.62 -12.86 4.43
C GLY A 23 -3.20 -13.21 3.94
N THR A 24 -2.70 -12.55 2.88
CA THR A 24 -1.34 -12.75 2.37
C THR A 24 -0.34 -11.92 3.16
N ALA A 25 0.75 -12.51 3.66
CA ALA A 25 1.77 -11.75 4.36
C ALA A 25 2.36 -10.60 3.50
N ALA A 26 2.45 -9.39 4.04
CA ALA A 26 2.90 -8.20 3.31
C ALA A 26 4.28 -8.35 2.62
N LYS A 27 5.18 -9.15 3.21
CA LYS A 27 6.51 -9.47 2.64
C LYS A 27 6.48 -10.41 1.42
N HIS A 28 5.33 -11.01 1.12
CA HIS A 28 5.11 -11.94 0.00
C HIS A 28 4.24 -11.35 -1.12
N LEU A 29 3.63 -10.17 -0.90
CA LEU A 29 2.88 -9.47 -1.94
C LEU A 29 3.81 -9.12 -3.11
N ARG A 30 3.36 -9.34 -4.34
CA ARG A 30 4.13 -9.00 -5.55
C ARG A 30 3.47 -7.81 -6.25
N PRO A 31 4.25 -6.87 -6.81
CA PRO A 31 3.70 -5.70 -7.47
C PRO A 31 2.64 -6.00 -8.54
N GLY A 32 2.79 -7.10 -9.27
CA GLY A 32 1.88 -7.50 -10.34
C GLY A 32 0.70 -8.38 -9.93
N GLN A 33 0.53 -8.71 -8.65
CA GLN A 33 -0.62 -9.51 -8.22
C GLN A 33 -1.91 -8.72 -8.36
N SER A 34 -2.88 -9.32 -9.06
CA SER A 34 -4.26 -8.85 -9.13
C SER A 34 -4.92 -8.94 -7.76
N LEU A 35 -5.63 -7.88 -7.37
CA LEU A 35 -6.38 -7.86 -6.12
C LEU A 35 -7.49 -8.93 -6.11
N SER A 36 -8.22 -9.06 -7.21
CA SER A 36 -9.33 -10.01 -7.32
C SER A 36 -8.87 -11.41 -7.72
N ALA A 37 -8.07 -11.54 -8.79
CA ALA A 37 -7.73 -12.84 -9.34
C ALA A 37 -6.64 -13.59 -8.54
N ASP A 38 -5.64 -12.89 -8.01
CA ASP A 38 -4.52 -13.53 -7.31
C ASP A 38 -4.68 -13.50 -5.78
N LEU A 39 -5.27 -12.42 -5.24
CA LEU A 39 -5.46 -12.25 -3.79
C LEU A 39 -6.89 -12.59 -3.32
N GLY A 40 -7.83 -12.83 -4.25
CA GLY A 40 -9.18 -13.28 -3.93
C GLY A 40 -10.08 -12.20 -3.30
N LEU A 41 -9.74 -10.92 -3.42
CA LEU A 41 -10.51 -9.83 -2.83
C LEU A 41 -11.83 -9.64 -3.59
N ASP A 42 -12.95 -9.81 -2.89
CA ASP A 42 -14.28 -9.50 -3.40
C ASP A 42 -14.64 -8.01 -3.25
N GLU A 43 -15.87 -7.62 -3.60
CA GLU A 43 -16.31 -6.23 -3.51
C GLU A 43 -16.28 -5.67 -2.08
N VAL A 44 -16.63 -6.48 -1.09
CA VAL A 44 -16.63 -6.06 0.33
C VAL A 44 -15.20 -5.86 0.81
N ASP A 45 -14.30 -6.78 0.45
CA ASP A 45 -12.88 -6.66 0.76
C ASP A 45 -12.24 -5.43 0.11
N LEU A 46 -12.60 -5.13 -1.14
CA LEU A 46 -12.13 -3.95 -1.85
C LEU A 46 -12.63 -2.66 -1.19
N ASP A 47 -13.87 -2.63 -0.70
CA ASP A 47 -14.41 -1.49 0.06
C ASP A 47 -13.66 -1.29 1.40
N VAL A 48 -13.36 -2.37 2.10
CA VAL A 48 -12.55 -2.32 3.33
C VAL A 48 -11.15 -1.79 3.03
N LEU A 49 -10.51 -2.30 1.98
CA LEU A 49 -9.19 -1.83 1.55
C LEU A 49 -9.23 -0.34 1.17
N ALA A 50 -10.24 0.09 0.43
CA ALA A 50 -10.44 1.49 0.06
C ALA A 50 -10.58 2.39 1.29
N GLY A 51 -11.36 1.98 2.29
CA GLY A 51 -11.49 2.68 3.57
C GLY A 51 -10.16 2.75 4.34
N CYS A 52 -9.35 1.70 4.31
CA CYS A 52 -8.00 1.71 4.88
C CYS A 52 -7.07 2.71 4.17
N GLN A 53 -7.11 2.78 2.83
CA GLN A 53 -6.31 3.75 2.07
C GLN A 53 -6.77 5.20 2.31
N CYS A 54 -8.07 5.43 2.46
CA CYS A 54 -8.59 6.76 2.79
C CYS A 54 -8.08 7.21 4.16
N ARG A 55 -8.20 6.36 5.19
CA ARG A 55 -7.69 6.65 6.55
C ARG A 55 -6.18 6.88 6.58
N LEU A 56 -5.42 6.13 5.79
CA LEU A 56 -3.99 6.35 5.64
C LEU A 56 -3.72 7.72 4.99
N GLY A 57 -4.41 8.03 3.89
CA GLY A 57 -4.26 9.30 3.20
C GLY A 57 -4.58 10.50 4.08
N ASP A 58 -5.69 10.46 4.82
CA ASP A 58 -6.12 11.54 5.72
C ASP A 58 -5.09 11.82 6.82
N ARG A 59 -4.41 10.78 7.31
CA ARG A 59 -3.32 10.91 8.29
C ARG A 59 -2.04 11.53 7.70
N LEU A 60 -1.77 11.27 6.42
CA LEU A 60 -0.54 11.70 5.75
C LEU A 60 -0.64 13.12 5.16
N ARG A 61 -1.85 13.56 4.82
CA ARG A 61 -2.10 14.87 4.25
C ARG A 61 -1.87 15.99 5.26
N ARG A 62 -1.16 17.04 4.82
CA ARG A 62 -0.94 18.27 5.61
C ARG A 62 -2.02 19.32 5.44
N ASP A 63 -2.74 19.25 4.32
CA ASP A 63 -3.77 20.22 3.94
C ASP A 63 -5.15 19.93 4.57
N ARG A 64 -5.24 18.92 5.44
CA ARG A 64 -6.49 18.45 6.08
C ARG A 64 -7.60 18.07 5.09
N GLY A 65 -7.24 17.79 3.83
CA GLY A 65 -8.19 17.30 2.84
C GLY A 65 -8.60 15.85 3.10
N ILE A 66 -9.77 15.47 2.57
CA ILE A 66 -10.26 14.08 2.63
C ILE A 66 -9.77 13.32 1.41
N THR A 67 -9.12 12.19 1.65
CA THR A 67 -8.75 11.21 0.63
C THR A 67 -9.99 10.44 0.23
N ARG A 68 -10.26 10.40 -1.07
CA ARG A 68 -11.36 9.61 -1.63
C ARG A 68 -10.75 8.52 -2.51
N LEU A 69 -11.15 7.29 -2.23
CA LEU A 69 -10.81 6.10 -3.00
C LEU A 69 -11.94 5.10 -2.77
N GLY A 70 -12.48 4.51 -3.84
CA GLY A 70 -13.57 3.53 -3.77
C GLY A 70 -13.16 2.16 -4.31
N ALA A 71 -13.94 1.12 -4.03
CA ALA A 71 -13.70 -0.23 -4.53
C ALA A 71 -13.60 -0.31 -6.06
N ASP A 72 -14.38 0.49 -6.78
CA ASP A 72 -14.33 0.54 -8.25
C ASP A 72 -12.95 0.95 -8.79
N GLU A 73 -12.23 1.83 -8.08
CA GLU A 73 -10.87 2.22 -8.46
C GLU A 73 -9.83 1.12 -8.16
N LEU A 74 -10.20 0.10 -7.40
CA LEU A 74 -9.36 -1.04 -7.00
C LEU A 74 -9.68 -2.34 -7.73
N ARG A 75 -10.92 -2.52 -8.20
CA ARG A 75 -11.49 -3.79 -8.69
C ARG A 75 -10.61 -4.52 -9.72
N ASP A 76 -10.02 -3.79 -10.67
CA ASP A 76 -9.16 -4.34 -11.73
C ASP A 76 -7.67 -4.05 -11.51
N GLY A 77 -7.32 -3.59 -10.31
CA GLY A 77 -5.98 -3.14 -9.96
C GLY A 77 -5.04 -4.26 -9.52
N THR A 78 -3.75 -3.94 -9.54
CA THR A 78 -2.69 -4.73 -8.91
C THR A 78 -2.25 -4.13 -7.58
N VAL A 79 -1.45 -4.88 -6.81
CA VAL A 79 -0.76 -4.34 -5.62
C VAL A 79 -0.01 -3.04 -5.93
N ALA A 80 0.68 -2.95 -7.08
CA ALA A 80 1.36 -1.73 -7.50
C ALA A 80 0.41 -0.58 -7.79
N ASP A 81 -0.79 -0.85 -8.32
CA ASP A 81 -1.79 0.18 -8.57
C ASP A 81 -2.33 0.77 -7.28
N VAL A 82 -2.58 -0.04 -6.26
CA VAL A 82 -3.00 0.46 -4.93
C VAL A 82 -1.93 1.38 -4.35
N VAL A 83 -0.66 0.95 -4.36
CA VAL A 83 0.47 1.77 -3.89
C VAL A 83 0.54 3.09 -4.65
N ARG A 84 0.47 3.04 -5.98
CA ARG A 84 0.50 4.24 -6.84
C ARG A 84 -0.66 5.18 -6.56
N LEU A 85 -1.88 4.64 -6.40
CA LEU A 85 -3.08 5.41 -6.07
C LEU A 85 -2.94 6.08 -4.69
N THR A 86 -2.50 5.34 -3.68
CA THR A 86 -2.28 5.87 -2.33
C THR A 86 -1.23 6.98 -2.36
N LEU A 87 -0.06 6.78 -2.97
CA LEU A 87 0.97 7.81 -3.06
C LEU A 87 0.49 9.07 -3.78
N ARG A 88 -0.27 8.90 -4.87
CA ARG A 88 -0.85 10.02 -5.62
C ARG A 88 -1.86 10.79 -4.79
N ARG A 89 -2.75 10.11 -4.07
CA ARG A 89 -3.89 10.72 -3.37
C ARG A 89 -3.50 11.26 -1.99
N ALA A 90 -2.63 10.56 -1.27
CA ALA A 90 -2.16 10.93 0.06
C ALA A 90 -1.04 11.96 0.03
N LEU A 91 -0.10 11.84 -0.91
CA LEU A 91 1.13 12.64 -0.92
C LEU A 91 1.27 13.53 -2.17
N GLY A 92 0.34 13.44 -3.13
CA GLY A 92 0.46 14.16 -4.41
C GLY A 92 1.58 13.62 -5.30
N ARG A 93 2.15 12.45 -4.98
CA ARG A 93 3.33 11.92 -5.66
C ARG A 93 2.95 10.98 -6.80
N ARG A 94 3.48 11.26 -7.99
CA ARG A 94 3.34 10.42 -9.18
C ARG A 94 4.67 9.73 -9.43
N LEU A 95 4.68 8.42 -9.33
CA LEU A 95 5.82 7.59 -9.65
C LEU A 95 5.49 6.75 -10.88
N ASP A 96 6.51 6.49 -11.70
CA ASP A 96 6.41 5.52 -12.77
C ASP A 96 6.36 4.08 -12.21
N PRO A 97 6.00 3.09 -13.05
CA PRO A 97 5.90 1.70 -12.60
C PRO A 97 7.20 1.10 -12.03
N ALA A 98 8.38 1.53 -12.47
CA ALA A 98 9.64 1.04 -11.95
C ALA A 98 9.91 1.60 -10.54
N GLY A 99 9.70 2.91 -10.35
CA GLY A 99 9.85 3.56 -9.04
C GLY A 99 8.90 2.99 -7.98
N VAL A 100 7.67 2.63 -8.36
CA VAL A 100 6.73 1.96 -7.44
C VAL A 100 7.25 0.57 -7.05
N ARG A 101 7.78 -0.21 -8.01
CA ARG A 101 8.34 -1.55 -7.74
C ARG A 101 9.54 -1.46 -6.80
N GLU A 102 10.44 -0.51 -7.02
CA GLU A 102 11.61 -0.28 -6.15
C GLU A 102 11.18 0.04 -4.71
N LEU A 103 10.20 0.94 -4.53
CA LEU A 103 9.68 1.26 -3.20
C LEU A 103 9.00 0.06 -2.52
N ILE A 104 8.30 -0.80 -3.27
CA ILE A 104 7.72 -2.03 -2.72
C ILE A 104 8.84 -2.95 -2.21
N VAL A 105 9.89 -3.18 -3.01
CA VAL A 105 11.03 -4.01 -2.59
C VAL A 105 11.72 -3.43 -1.36
N LEU A 106 11.91 -2.11 -1.32
CA LEU A 106 12.50 -1.42 -0.17
C LEU A 106 11.64 -1.59 1.09
N ALA A 107 10.34 -1.33 0.99
CA ALA A 107 9.40 -1.48 2.10
C ALA A 107 9.35 -2.92 2.63
N GLN A 108 9.37 -3.91 1.73
CA GLN A 108 9.40 -5.33 2.10
C GLN A 108 10.70 -5.76 2.77
N SER A 109 11.84 -5.17 2.37
CA SER A 109 13.12 -5.42 3.02
C SER A 109 13.07 -4.98 4.50
N GLY A 110 12.44 -3.84 4.79
CA GLY A 110 12.18 -3.40 6.16
C GLY A 110 11.27 -4.35 6.96
N LEU A 111 10.31 -5.02 6.31
CA LEU A 111 9.46 -6.03 6.95
C LEU A 111 10.20 -7.34 7.26
N ARG A 112 11.26 -7.66 6.52
CA ARG A 112 12.11 -8.84 6.75
C ARG A 112 13.10 -8.64 7.89
N GLY A 113 13.63 -7.42 8.04
CA GLY A 113 14.63 -7.08 9.06
C GLY A 113 14.09 -6.97 10.50
N ALA A 114 12.80 -6.66 10.68
CA ALA A 114 12.19 -6.51 12.02
C ALA A 114 12.01 -7.83 12.79
N GLY A 115 12.23 -8.98 12.14
CA GLY A 115 12.11 -10.31 12.76
C GLY A 115 13.41 -10.88 13.33
N ASN A 116 14.54 -10.16 13.24
CA ASN A 116 15.85 -10.67 13.65
C ASN A 116 16.55 -9.79 14.71
N SER A 117 15.77 -9.25 15.65
CA SER A 117 16.29 -8.69 16.90
C SER A 117 15.81 -9.55 18.06
N VAL A 118 16.28 -10.79 18.12
CA VAL A 118 16.41 -11.53 19.37
C VAL A 118 17.90 -11.53 19.69
N SER A 119 18.30 -10.62 20.55
CA SER A 119 19.57 -10.65 21.27
C SER A 119 19.27 -10.16 22.67
N GLY A 120 19.38 -11.09 23.63
CA GLY A 120 19.00 -10.93 25.03
C GLY A 120 18.53 -12.25 25.58
#